data_AF-A0A5B9Y7H8-F1
#
_entry.id   AF-A0A5B9Y7H8-F1
#
_cell.length_a   1.000
_cell.length_b   1.000
_cell.length_c   1.000
_cell.angle_alpha   90.00
_cell.angle_beta   90.00
_cell.angle_gamma   90.00
#
_symmetry.space_group_name_H-M   'P 1'
#
loop_
_entity.id
_entity.type
_entity.pdbx_description
1 polymer ?
#
loop_
_entity_poly.entity_id
_entity_poly.type
_entity_poly.pdbx_seq_one_letter_code
_entity_poly.pdbx_strand_id
1 'polypeptide(L)'
;MARMRRSRTRGPKLTDKIINGPIGNMYTKRFLKSKHVNMVSEGDFLARIRCLCSATYLIPIQGIWALFYVYARLVVGHSAGSAMVADLDEAWLIKDQLNVLNMLVVIQLYHIILMSTVMIVMLNMTMGKGTTVFTVIFNVLFLAEALFYGSFVFILDWAGILRKFKNLSEVAKMLKTQWLWIIAIIVAVRSFKPLIGMFKDINMWNREWIRVDRYRKTEDKENAFVFKTWVTPGEIWARKMLIIAGWFAIITASVFQLTDVFFNTQYTTMKYLILAFGYFVFLGAYAMPYNKISLIFYWTSQTFLLVLMIYGFVLVQDYAWVSPKNAYMYAYLALILPWWLSFKAAIRYTWTLKDREEIKAIVLNMFETEDEFEQYLDQKNEQQAEAATTI
;
A
#
# COMPACT_ATOMS: atom_id res chain seq x y z
N MET A 1 -33.84 18.25 23.63
CA MET A 1 -33.72 18.43 22.15
C MET A 1 -32.36 17.92 21.68
N ALA A 2 -32.29 16.67 21.22
CA ALA A 2 -31.07 16.10 20.65
C ALA A 2 -30.99 16.45 19.15
N ARG A 3 -30.03 17.29 18.77
CA ARG A 3 -29.71 17.56 17.35
C ARG A 3 -29.18 16.26 16.72
N MET A 4 -30.01 15.58 15.93
CA MET A 4 -29.53 14.59 14.97
C MET A 4 -28.52 15.27 14.04
N ARG A 5 -27.24 14.92 14.19
CA ARG A 5 -26.23 15.20 13.17
C ARG A 5 -26.64 14.43 11.91
N ARG A 6 -27.14 15.15 10.90
CA ARG A 6 -27.26 14.64 9.53
C ARG A 6 -25.91 14.02 9.14
N SER A 7 -25.90 12.70 9.02
CA SER A 7 -24.86 11.95 8.32
C SER A 7 -24.70 12.61 6.95
N ARG A 8 -23.55 13.26 6.71
CA ARG A 8 -23.13 13.59 5.34
C ARG A 8 -23.01 12.25 4.61
N THR A 9 -24.03 11.90 3.83
CA THR A 9 -23.97 10.84 2.84
C THR A 9 -22.79 11.16 1.93
N ARG A 10 -21.64 10.51 2.20
CA ARG A 10 -20.53 10.48 1.26
C ARG A 10 -21.13 9.90 -0.01
N GLY A 11 -21.16 10.67 -1.09
CA GLY A 11 -21.60 10.18 -2.40
C GLY A 11 -20.91 8.86 -2.75
N PRO A 12 -21.50 8.05 -3.65
CA PRO A 12 -21.01 6.71 -3.93
C PRO A 12 -19.52 6.76 -4.26
N LYS A 13 -18.73 5.93 -3.58
CA LYS A 13 -17.28 5.89 -3.79
C LYS A 13 -17.04 5.54 -5.26
N LEU A 14 -15.96 6.06 -5.85
CA LEU A 14 -15.61 5.80 -7.26
C LEU A 14 -15.65 4.30 -7.60
N THR A 15 -15.24 3.45 -6.66
CA THR A 15 -15.34 1.98 -6.75
C THR A 15 -16.76 1.46 -6.92
N ASP A 16 -17.75 2.03 -6.23
CA ASP A 16 -19.15 1.60 -6.34
C ASP A 16 -19.78 2.07 -7.66
N LYS A 17 -19.34 3.23 -8.18
CA LYS A 17 -19.71 3.68 -9.53
C LYS A 17 -19.15 2.77 -10.64
N ILE A 18 -17.94 2.24 -10.44
CA ILE A 18 -17.28 1.34 -11.40
C ILE A 18 -17.98 -0.03 -11.45
N ILE A 19 -18.44 -0.54 -10.30
CA ILE A 19 -19.21 -1.80 -10.22
C ILE A 19 -20.57 -1.67 -10.91
N ASN A 20 -21.22 -0.51 -10.78
CA ASN A 20 -22.53 -0.27 -11.41
C ASN A 20 -22.42 0.16 -12.88
N GLY A 21 -21.21 0.18 -13.45
CA GLY A 21 -20.95 0.52 -14.83
C GLY A 21 -21.07 -0.66 -15.81
N PRO A 22 -20.85 -0.43 -17.12
CA PRO A 22 -20.99 -1.47 -18.14
C PRO A 22 -20.03 -2.66 -17.95
N ILE A 23 -18.80 -2.40 -17.49
CA ILE A 23 -17.82 -3.46 -17.20
C ILE A 23 -18.24 -4.28 -15.98
N GLY A 24 -18.75 -3.64 -14.93
CA GLY A 24 -19.26 -4.36 -13.77
C GLY A 24 -20.47 -5.22 -14.12
N ASN A 25 -21.41 -4.69 -14.91
CA ASN A 25 -22.56 -5.45 -15.43
C ASN A 25 -22.13 -6.66 -16.27
N MET A 26 -21.07 -6.52 -17.08
CA MET A 26 -20.52 -7.64 -17.86
C MET A 26 -20.00 -8.75 -16.95
N TYR A 27 -19.23 -8.41 -15.90
CA TYR A 27 -18.72 -9.40 -14.95
C TYR A 27 -19.82 -10.01 -14.07
N THR A 28 -20.80 -9.22 -13.64
CA THR A 28 -22.00 -9.71 -12.94
C THR A 28 -22.72 -10.75 -13.78
N LYS A 29 -23.05 -10.43 -15.05
CA LYS A 29 -23.69 -11.38 -15.97
C LYS A 29 -22.86 -12.65 -16.16
N ARG A 30 -21.54 -12.53 -16.24
CA ARG A 30 -20.65 -13.69 -16.36
C ARG A 30 -20.70 -14.57 -15.12
N PHE A 31 -20.67 -14.00 -13.92
CA PHE A 31 -20.72 -14.77 -12.68
C PHE A 31 -22.07 -15.45 -12.47
N LEU A 32 -23.18 -14.77 -12.77
CA LEU A 32 -24.52 -15.37 -12.71
C LEU A 32 -24.69 -16.55 -13.68
N LYS A 33 -23.99 -16.52 -14.83
CA LYS A 33 -24.01 -17.61 -15.82
C LYS A 33 -22.95 -18.68 -15.58
N SER A 34 -22.02 -18.47 -14.64
CA SER A 34 -20.87 -19.34 -14.46
C SER A 34 -21.22 -20.55 -13.60
N LYS A 35 -21.06 -21.76 -14.14
CA LYS A 35 -21.13 -23.01 -13.37
C LYS A 35 -19.81 -23.37 -12.66
N HIS A 36 -18.73 -22.63 -12.93
CA HIS A 36 -17.38 -22.97 -12.49
C HIS A 36 -16.95 -22.26 -11.21
N VAL A 37 -17.61 -21.15 -10.86
CA VAL A 37 -17.27 -20.33 -9.68
C VAL A 37 -18.49 -20.22 -8.80
N ASN A 38 -18.44 -20.86 -7.62
CA ASN A 38 -19.51 -20.75 -6.64
C ASN A 38 -19.24 -19.53 -5.75
N MET A 39 -20.15 -18.56 -5.81
CA MET A 39 -20.15 -17.40 -4.91
C MET A 39 -20.73 -17.82 -3.57
N VAL A 40 -20.02 -17.55 -2.47
CA VAL A 40 -20.44 -18.01 -1.13
C VAL A 40 -21.02 -16.87 -0.28
N SER A 41 -20.84 -15.61 -0.68
CA SER A 41 -21.45 -14.45 -0.01
C SER A 41 -21.49 -13.21 -0.91
N GLU A 42 -22.31 -12.21 -0.56
CA GLU A 42 -22.30 -10.89 -1.21
C GLU A 42 -20.91 -10.23 -1.11
N GLY A 43 -20.21 -10.44 0.01
CA GLY A 43 -18.85 -9.93 0.22
C GLY A 43 -17.82 -10.53 -0.74
N ASP A 44 -17.91 -11.84 -1.01
CA ASP A 44 -17.11 -12.56 -2.01
C ASP A 44 -17.37 -12.01 -3.42
N PHE A 45 -18.64 -11.90 -3.79
CA PHE A 45 -19.07 -11.36 -5.08
C PHE A 45 -18.58 -9.92 -5.32
N LEU A 46 -18.82 -9.01 -4.37
CA LEU A 46 -18.41 -7.61 -4.49
C LEU A 46 -16.89 -7.45 -4.52
N ALA A 47 -16.14 -8.23 -3.73
CA ALA A 47 -14.68 -8.18 -3.74
C ALA A 47 -14.11 -8.60 -5.10
N ARG A 48 -14.64 -9.68 -5.71
CA ARG A 48 -14.22 -10.15 -7.04
C ARG A 48 -14.51 -9.13 -8.12
N ILE A 49 -15.73 -8.58 -8.15
CA ILE A 49 -16.10 -7.60 -9.18
C ILE A 49 -15.24 -6.34 -9.03
N ARG A 50 -14.99 -5.86 -7.81
CA ARG A 50 -14.08 -4.73 -7.57
C ARG A 50 -12.67 -5.00 -8.10
N CYS A 51 -12.11 -6.16 -7.80
CA CYS A 51 -10.81 -6.58 -8.32
C CYS A 51 -10.80 -6.61 -9.85
N LEU A 52 -11.81 -7.23 -10.47
CA LEU A 52 -11.88 -7.43 -11.91
C LEU A 52 -12.08 -6.13 -12.67
N CYS A 53 -13.02 -5.30 -12.25
CA CYS A 53 -13.22 -3.98 -12.84
C CYS A 53 -11.96 -3.12 -12.71
N SER A 54 -11.34 -3.10 -11.52
CA SER A 54 -10.11 -2.33 -11.30
C SER A 54 -9.00 -2.81 -12.24
N ALA A 55 -8.74 -4.12 -12.29
CA ALA A 55 -7.71 -4.68 -13.16
C ALA A 55 -7.99 -4.39 -14.65
N THR A 56 -9.25 -4.49 -15.09
CA THR A 56 -9.64 -4.24 -16.49
C THR A 56 -9.34 -2.80 -16.92
N TYR A 57 -9.56 -1.82 -16.05
CA TYR A 57 -9.23 -0.42 -16.34
C TYR A 57 -7.74 -0.13 -16.19
N LEU A 58 -7.05 -0.79 -15.26
CA LEU A 58 -5.65 -0.50 -14.95
C LEU A 58 -4.66 -1.14 -15.92
N ILE A 59 -4.92 -2.35 -16.43
CA ILE A 59 -4.02 -3.04 -17.36
C ILE A 59 -3.71 -2.18 -18.60
N PRO A 60 -4.70 -1.60 -19.31
CA PRO A 60 -4.42 -0.71 -20.45
C PRO A 60 -3.60 0.53 -20.04
N ILE A 61 -3.89 1.10 -18.87
CA ILE A 61 -3.16 2.27 -18.36
C ILE A 61 -1.69 1.91 -18.12
N GLN A 62 -1.40 0.75 -17.50
CA GLN A 62 -0.02 0.29 -17.33
C GLN A 62 0.64 -0.04 -18.68
N GLY A 63 -0.12 -0.54 -19.65
CA GLY A 63 0.35 -0.76 -21.02
C GLY A 63 0.81 0.54 -21.69
N ILE A 64 0.02 1.62 -21.56
CA ILE A 64 0.39 2.96 -22.05
C ILE A 64 1.69 3.43 -21.38
N TRP A 65 1.82 3.24 -20.07
CA TRP A 65 3.05 3.61 -19.36
C TRP A 65 4.26 2.78 -19.77
N ALA A 66 4.09 1.47 -19.97
CA ALA A 66 5.15 0.61 -20.48
C ALA A 66 5.62 1.09 -21.87
N LEU A 67 4.69 1.40 -22.79
CA LEU A 67 5.00 1.95 -24.10
C LEU A 67 5.69 3.32 -24.01
N PHE A 68 5.25 4.19 -23.11
CA PHE A 68 5.92 5.47 -22.85
C PHE A 68 7.37 5.27 -22.40
N TYR A 69 7.65 4.35 -21.48
CA TYR A 69 9.02 4.08 -21.04
C TYR A 69 9.88 3.45 -22.13
N VAL A 70 9.32 2.56 -22.96
CA VAL A 70 10.00 2.01 -24.13
C VAL A 70 10.35 3.13 -25.11
N TYR A 71 9.40 4.01 -25.43
CA TYR A 71 9.64 5.16 -26.29
C TYR A 71 10.72 6.08 -25.73
N ALA A 72 10.61 6.46 -24.45
CA ALA A 72 11.61 7.28 -23.75
C ALA A 72 13.00 6.65 -23.82
N ARG A 73 13.11 5.34 -23.59
CA ARG A 73 14.36 4.59 -23.70
C ARG A 73 14.92 4.66 -25.12
N LEU A 74 14.09 4.48 -26.16
CA LEU A 74 14.54 4.55 -27.55
C LEU A 74 15.05 5.94 -27.92
N VAL A 75 14.35 7.00 -27.50
CA VAL A 75 14.78 8.39 -27.74
C VAL A 75 16.13 8.66 -27.08
N VAL A 76 16.28 8.33 -25.79
CA VAL A 76 17.54 8.51 -25.06
C VAL A 76 18.67 7.66 -25.66
N GLY A 77 18.35 6.44 -26.09
CA GLY A 77 19.31 5.54 -26.74
C GLY A 77 19.77 6.06 -28.10
N HIS A 78 18.89 6.69 -28.87
CA HIS A 78 19.24 7.32 -30.13
C HIS A 78 20.13 8.56 -29.91
N SER A 79 19.83 9.39 -28.91
CA SER A 79 20.68 10.52 -28.53
C SER A 79 22.08 10.09 -28.11
N ALA A 80 22.21 8.95 -27.42
CA ALA A 80 23.50 8.37 -27.03
C ALA A 80 24.41 8.01 -28.23
N GLY A 81 23.81 7.67 -29.38
CA GLY A 81 24.53 7.29 -30.61
C GLY A 81 24.81 8.46 -31.56
N SER A 82 24.31 9.66 -31.25
CA SER A 82 24.48 10.86 -32.08
C SER A 82 25.71 11.66 -31.65
N ALA A 83 26.52 12.12 -32.61
CA ALA A 83 27.74 12.90 -32.37
C ALA A 83 27.50 14.30 -31.74
N MET A 84 26.25 14.68 -31.46
CA MET A 84 25.88 15.94 -30.81
C MET A 84 26.06 15.93 -29.28
N VAL A 85 26.23 14.76 -28.65
CA VAL A 85 26.55 14.66 -27.22
C VAL A 85 28.07 14.78 -27.06
N ALA A 86 28.58 16.01 -27.15
CA ALA A 86 30.00 16.30 -27.24
C ALA A 86 30.76 16.32 -25.90
N ASP A 87 30.13 15.95 -24.77
CA ASP A 87 30.80 15.94 -23.47
C ASP A 87 30.92 14.51 -22.91
N LEU A 88 32.15 13.95 -22.96
CA LEU A 88 32.49 12.61 -22.44
C LEU A 88 32.17 12.48 -20.94
N ASP A 89 32.16 13.60 -20.21
CA ASP A 89 31.83 13.66 -18.79
C ASP A 89 30.33 13.47 -18.50
N GLU A 90 29.44 13.49 -19.50
CA GLU A 90 28.00 13.27 -19.36
C GLU A 90 27.53 11.92 -19.93
N ALA A 91 28.41 11.13 -20.53
CA ALA A 91 28.07 9.82 -21.10
C ALA A 91 27.56 8.82 -20.04
N TRP A 92 28.06 8.91 -18.81
CA TRP A 92 27.60 8.06 -17.71
C TRP A 92 26.16 8.34 -17.28
N LEU A 93 25.73 9.61 -17.37
CA LEU A 93 24.38 10.06 -17.04
C LEU A 93 23.35 9.46 -18.01
N ILE A 94 23.66 9.44 -19.31
CA ILE A 94 22.82 8.81 -20.34
C ILE A 94 22.71 7.30 -20.11
N LYS A 95 23.82 6.62 -19.76
CA LYS A 95 23.81 5.19 -19.45
C LYS A 95 22.96 4.86 -18.22
N ASP A 96 23.05 5.66 -17.16
CA ASP A 96 22.23 5.49 -15.97
C ASP A 96 20.75 5.77 -16.25
N GLN A 97 20.46 6.79 -17.07
CA GLN A 97 19.11 7.09 -17.53
C GLN A 97 18.49 5.91 -18.30
N LEU A 98 19.25 5.24 -19.17
CA LEU A 98 18.81 4.03 -19.87
C LEU A 98 18.55 2.87 -18.91
N ASN A 99 19.41 2.66 -17.91
CA ASN A 99 19.23 1.61 -16.91
C ASN A 99 17.97 1.84 -16.07
N VAL A 100 17.73 3.07 -15.63
CA VAL A 100 16.52 3.44 -14.89
C VAL A 100 15.28 3.21 -15.76
N LEU A 101 15.28 3.67 -17.02
CA LEU A 101 14.15 3.47 -17.92
C LEU A 101 13.87 1.98 -18.19
N ASN A 102 14.90 1.16 -18.38
CA ASN A 102 14.76 -0.30 -18.52
C ASN A 102 14.12 -0.93 -17.27
N MET A 103 14.57 -0.53 -16.08
CA MET A 103 13.99 -0.99 -14.82
C MET A 103 12.51 -0.61 -14.72
N LEU A 104 12.15 0.61 -15.11
CA LEU A 104 10.76 1.08 -15.09
C LEU A 104 9.87 0.29 -16.07
N VAL A 105 10.38 -0.06 -17.27
CA VAL A 105 9.67 -0.97 -18.19
C VAL A 105 9.38 -2.30 -17.52
N VAL A 106 10.39 -2.93 -16.88
CA VAL A 106 10.23 -4.21 -16.18
C VAL A 106 9.18 -4.12 -15.08
N ILE A 107 9.18 -3.03 -14.29
CA ILE A 107 8.19 -2.78 -13.24
C ILE A 107 6.76 -2.70 -13.81
N GLN A 108 6.55 -1.97 -14.91
CA GLN A 108 5.21 -1.86 -15.50
C GLN A 108 4.73 -3.21 -16.08
N LEU A 109 5.62 -3.97 -16.73
CA LEU A 109 5.29 -5.31 -17.21
C LEU A 109 4.94 -6.24 -16.05
N TYR A 110 5.68 -6.16 -14.95
CA TYR A 110 5.36 -6.87 -13.72
C TYR A 110 3.96 -6.51 -13.17
N HIS A 111 3.58 -5.22 -13.15
CA HIS A 111 2.22 -4.81 -12.76
C HIS A 111 1.14 -5.43 -13.65
N ILE A 112 1.37 -5.44 -14.96
CA ILE A 112 0.44 -6.06 -15.92
C ILE A 112 0.29 -7.55 -15.60
N ILE A 113 1.40 -8.29 -15.45
CA ILE A 113 1.39 -9.72 -15.14
C ILE A 113 0.68 -9.99 -13.81
N LEU A 114 0.96 -9.19 -12.77
CA LEU A 114 0.33 -9.32 -11.46
C LEU A 114 -1.18 -9.11 -11.55
N MET A 115 -1.64 -8.05 -12.21
CA MET A 115 -3.06 -7.76 -12.38
C MET A 115 -3.77 -8.81 -13.24
N SER A 116 -3.14 -9.27 -14.32
CA SER A 116 -3.66 -10.37 -15.14
C SER A 116 -3.81 -11.65 -14.33
N THR A 117 -2.84 -11.98 -13.48
CA THR A 117 -2.92 -13.13 -12.57
C THR A 117 -4.08 -12.99 -11.60
N VAL A 118 -4.27 -11.80 -11.00
CA VAL A 118 -5.44 -11.53 -10.14
C VAL A 118 -6.74 -11.72 -10.91
N MET A 119 -6.84 -11.24 -12.15
CA MET A 119 -8.03 -11.44 -12.97
C MET A 119 -8.32 -12.93 -13.21
N ILE A 120 -7.30 -13.70 -13.60
CA ILE A 120 -7.44 -15.15 -13.84
C ILE A 120 -7.93 -15.86 -12.58
N VAL A 121 -7.35 -15.57 -11.42
CA VAL A 121 -7.75 -16.18 -10.15
C VAL A 121 -9.18 -15.79 -9.78
N MET A 122 -9.52 -14.50 -9.83
CA MET A 122 -10.85 -14.02 -9.45
C MET A 122 -11.97 -14.53 -10.38
N LEU A 123 -11.66 -14.84 -11.65
CA LEU A 123 -12.62 -15.37 -12.62
C LEU A 123 -12.82 -16.88 -12.57
N ASN A 124 -11.85 -17.64 -12.06
CA ASN A 124 -11.85 -19.11 -12.22
C ASN A 124 -11.78 -19.88 -10.91
N MET A 125 -11.43 -19.22 -9.79
CA MET A 125 -11.21 -19.90 -8.53
C MET A 125 -12.40 -19.76 -7.60
N THR A 126 -13.02 -20.88 -7.21
CA THR A 126 -13.98 -20.92 -6.10
C THR A 126 -13.26 -20.75 -4.76
N MET A 127 -13.91 -20.14 -3.75
CA MET A 127 -13.30 -19.96 -2.44
C MET A 127 -12.92 -21.31 -1.80
N GLY A 128 -11.70 -21.38 -1.28
CA GLY A 128 -11.12 -22.62 -0.74
C GLY A 128 -9.77 -22.39 -0.08
N LYS A 129 -9.09 -23.47 0.34
CA LYS A 129 -7.73 -23.38 0.92
C LYS A 129 -6.75 -22.60 0.03
N GLY A 130 -6.89 -22.72 -1.29
CA GLY A 130 -6.04 -21.98 -2.22
C GLY A 130 -6.28 -20.46 -2.21
N THR A 131 -7.42 -19.96 -1.71
CA THR A 131 -7.66 -18.52 -1.49
C THR A 131 -6.63 -17.96 -0.54
N THR A 132 -6.40 -18.65 0.59
CA THR A 132 -5.40 -18.25 1.58
C THR A 132 -3.99 -18.31 1.00
N VAL A 133 -3.65 -19.36 0.24
CA VAL A 133 -2.33 -19.49 -0.42
C VAL A 133 -2.10 -18.34 -1.40
N PHE A 134 -3.06 -18.06 -2.28
CA PHE A 134 -2.98 -16.96 -3.23
C PHE A 134 -2.84 -15.61 -2.51
N THR A 135 -3.66 -15.34 -1.49
CA THR A 135 -3.59 -14.09 -0.74
C THR A 135 -2.26 -13.92 -0.01
N VAL A 136 -1.68 -14.99 0.55
CA VAL A 136 -0.35 -14.93 1.19
C VAL A 136 0.71 -14.56 0.14
N ILE A 137 0.75 -15.24 -1.01
CA ILE A 137 1.71 -14.94 -2.08
C ILE A 137 1.54 -13.51 -2.58
N PHE A 138 0.30 -13.09 -2.86
CA PHE A 138 0.01 -11.74 -3.32
C PHE A 138 0.43 -10.68 -2.28
N ASN A 139 0.16 -10.91 -1.00
CA ASN A 139 0.54 -10.00 0.07
C ASN A 139 2.07 -9.89 0.20
N VAL A 140 2.80 -11.00 0.09
CA VAL A 140 4.28 -10.98 0.12
C VAL A 140 4.82 -10.16 -1.05
N LEU A 141 4.33 -10.39 -2.27
CA LEU A 141 4.73 -9.64 -3.46
C LEU A 141 4.42 -8.14 -3.32
N PHE A 142 3.21 -7.80 -2.85
CA PHE A 142 2.80 -6.41 -2.62
C PHE A 142 3.65 -5.72 -1.56
N LEU A 143 3.96 -6.39 -0.44
CA LEU A 143 4.79 -5.83 0.63
C LEU A 143 6.26 -5.68 0.19
N ALA A 144 6.80 -6.65 -0.54
CA ALA A 144 8.15 -6.59 -1.10
C ALA A 144 8.30 -5.41 -2.06
N GLU A 145 7.32 -5.21 -2.94
CA GLU A 145 7.29 -4.08 -3.85
C GLU A 145 7.13 -2.74 -3.11
N ALA A 146 6.27 -2.69 -2.09
CA ALA A 146 6.14 -1.48 -1.27
C ALA A 146 7.50 -1.14 -0.64
N LEU A 147 8.19 -2.11 -0.04
CA LEU A 147 9.53 -1.92 0.53
C LEU A 147 10.55 -1.46 -0.51
N PHE A 148 10.51 -2.00 -1.72
CA PHE A 148 11.34 -1.56 -2.84
C PHE A 148 11.15 -0.06 -3.11
N TYR A 149 9.91 0.43 -3.21
CA TYR A 149 9.64 1.86 -3.37
C TYR A 149 10.03 2.68 -2.14
N GLY A 150 9.82 2.15 -0.93
CA GLY A 150 10.22 2.81 0.31
C GLY A 150 11.71 3.03 0.46
N SER A 151 12.50 2.14 -0.12
CA SER A 151 13.96 2.15 -0.01
C SER A 151 14.65 2.54 -1.31
N PHE A 152 13.89 3.17 -2.22
CA PHE A 152 14.37 3.58 -3.53
C PHE A 152 15.65 4.42 -3.46
N VAL A 153 15.76 5.34 -2.49
CA VAL A 153 16.97 6.15 -2.26
C VAL A 153 18.20 5.28 -1.93
N PHE A 154 18.04 4.28 -1.06
CA PHE A 154 19.12 3.36 -0.73
C PHE A 154 19.51 2.48 -1.92
N ILE A 155 18.54 2.09 -2.75
CA ILE A 155 18.79 1.32 -3.97
C ILE A 155 19.55 2.16 -5.01
N LEU A 156 19.20 3.44 -5.16
CA LEU A 156 19.92 4.37 -6.03
C LEU A 156 21.35 4.63 -5.54
N ASP A 157 21.58 4.72 -4.23
CA ASP A 157 22.94 4.80 -3.66
C ASP A 157 23.73 3.52 -3.89
N TRP A 158 23.11 2.36 -3.64
CA TRP A 158 23.75 1.04 -3.82
C TRP A 158 24.11 0.76 -5.29
N ALA A 159 23.25 1.15 -6.22
CA ALA A 159 23.53 1.11 -7.65
C ALA A 159 24.63 2.12 -8.08
N GLY A 160 25.14 2.93 -7.14
CA GLY A 160 26.18 3.92 -7.36
C GLY A 160 25.71 5.17 -8.09
N ILE A 161 24.41 5.31 -8.39
CA ILE A 161 23.87 6.47 -9.14
C ILE A 161 24.04 7.75 -8.31
N LEU A 162 23.72 7.70 -7.01
CA LEU A 162 23.80 8.89 -6.16
C LEU A 162 25.24 9.35 -5.89
N ARG A 163 26.20 8.42 -5.86
CA ARG A 163 27.62 8.72 -5.57
C ARG A 163 28.39 9.29 -6.77
N LYS A 164 27.81 9.26 -7.96
CA LYS A 164 28.39 9.89 -9.14
C LYS A 164 28.21 11.40 -9.15
N PHE A 165 27.29 11.94 -8.34
CA PHE A 165 27.14 13.38 -8.13
C PHE A 165 28.11 13.86 -7.05
N LYS A 166 29.07 14.72 -7.42
CA LYS A 166 30.08 15.27 -6.50
C LYS A 166 29.54 16.42 -5.64
N ASN A 167 28.51 17.13 -6.11
CA ASN A 167 27.92 18.27 -5.41
C ASN A 167 26.48 18.56 -5.88
N LEU A 168 25.78 19.44 -5.14
CA LEU A 168 24.42 19.90 -5.47
C LEU A 168 24.32 20.61 -6.84
N SER A 169 25.43 21.17 -7.34
CA SER A 169 25.46 21.84 -8.65
C SER A 169 25.31 20.85 -9.80
N GLU A 170 25.95 19.68 -9.71
CA GLU A 170 25.79 18.59 -10.67
C GLU A 170 24.37 18.00 -10.65
N VAL A 171 23.73 17.92 -9.48
CA VAL A 171 22.30 17.55 -9.37
C VAL A 171 21.41 18.57 -10.07
N ALA A 172 21.70 19.87 -9.91
CA ALA A 172 20.96 20.93 -10.60
C ALA A 172 21.19 20.90 -12.13
N LYS A 173 22.40 20.55 -12.57
CA LYS A 173 22.72 20.34 -14.00
C LYS A 173 21.94 19.17 -14.58
N MET A 174 21.88 18.04 -13.87
CA MET A 174 21.07 16.87 -14.22
C MET A 174 19.57 17.19 -14.27
N LEU A 175 19.05 17.97 -13.31
CA LEU A 175 17.65 18.42 -13.30
C LEU A 175 17.28 19.24 -14.55
N LYS A 176 18.22 20.03 -15.08
CA LYS A 176 17.99 20.84 -16.30
C LYS A 176 18.07 20.00 -17.58
N THR A 177 18.99 19.05 -17.64
CA THR A 177 19.34 18.33 -18.89
C THR A 177 18.63 16.99 -19.03
N GLN A 178 18.29 16.32 -17.93
CA GLN A 178 17.78 14.93 -17.92
C GLN A 178 16.56 14.75 -17.01
N TRP A 179 15.63 15.70 -16.99
CA TRP A 179 14.42 15.65 -16.15
C TRP A 179 13.46 14.49 -16.49
N LEU A 180 13.55 13.93 -17.71
CA LEU A 180 12.59 12.97 -18.24
C LEU A 180 12.49 11.70 -17.39
N TRP A 181 13.61 11.20 -16.86
CA TRP A 181 13.59 10.00 -16.00
C TRP A 181 13.11 10.29 -14.57
N ILE A 182 13.22 11.54 -14.10
CA ILE A 182 12.64 11.96 -12.82
C ILE A 182 11.11 11.93 -12.90
N ILE A 183 10.55 12.47 -13.99
CA ILE A 183 9.11 12.36 -14.26
C ILE A 183 8.72 10.89 -14.41
N ALA A 184 9.53 10.09 -15.09
CA ALA A 184 9.33 8.65 -15.22
C ALA A 184 9.22 7.94 -13.87
N ILE A 185 10.09 8.25 -12.90
CA ILE A 185 10.03 7.71 -11.54
C ILE A 185 8.76 8.14 -10.82
N ILE A 186 8.39 9.43 -10.89
CA ILE A 186 7.17 9.94 -10.25
C ILE A 186 5.94 9.20 -10.76
N VAL A 187 5.86 8.98 -12.07
CA VAL A 187 4.79 8.22 -12.71
C VAL A 187 4.79 6.77 -12.24
N ALA A 188 5.95 6.12 -12.16
CA ALA A 188 6.05 4.72 -11.72
C ALA A 188 5.64 4.54 -10.25
N VAL A 189 6.02 5.45 -9.36
CA VAL A 189 5.56 5.44 -7.96
C VAL A 189 4.04 5.63 -7.90
N ARG A 190 3.48 6.50 -8.76
CA ARG A 190 2.03 6.68 -8.85
C ARG A 190 1.31 5.47 -9.44
N SER A 191 1.96 4.71 -10.33
CA SER A 191 1.39 3.52 -10.97
C SER A 191 1.20 2.36 -9.98
N PHE A 192 1.89 2.38 -8.83
CA PHE A 192 1.67 1.43 -7.73
C PHE A 192 0.40 1.73 -6.90
N LYS A 193 -0.04 3.00 -6.83
CA LYS A 193 -1.18 3.41 -5.98
C LYS A 193 -2.47 2.59 -6.23
N PRO A 194 -2.85 2.25 -7.47
CA PRO A 194 -4.04 1.44 -7.72
C PRO A 194 -3.95 0.01 -7.18
N LEU A 195 -2.76 -0.59 -7.09
CA LEU A 195 -2.56 -1.93 -6.52
C LEU A 195 -2.94 -1.98 -5.03
N ILE A 196 -2.87 -0.84 -4.32
CA ILE A 196 -3.35 -0.71 -2.93
C ILE A 196 -4.86 -1.00 -2.82
N GLY A 197 -5.64 -0.67 -3.84
CA GLY A 197 -7.06 -0.98 -3.91
C GLY A 197 -7.29 -2.49 -4.00
N MET A 198 -6.65 -3.12 -4.98
CA MET A 198 -6.73 -4.56 -5.20
C MET A 198 -6.22 -5.37 -3.99
N PHE A 199 -5.17 -4.90 -3.33
CA PHE A 199 -4.70 -5.49 -2.06
C PHE A 199 -5.79 -5.55 -1.00
N LYS A 200 -6.58 -4.48 -0.84
CA LYS A 200 -7.68 -4.46 0.14
C LYS A 200 -8.78 -5.45 -0.24
N ASP A 201 -9.14 -5.52 -1.52
CA ASP A 201 -10.21 -6.38 -2.00
C ASP A 201 -9.82 -7.86 -1.93
N ILE A 202 -8.58 -8.23 -2.26
CA ILE A 202 -8.05 -9.60 -2.10
C ILE A 202 -8.01 -10.01 -0.62
N ASN A 203 -7.62 -9.12 0.27
CA ASN A 203 -7.64 -9.41 1.71
C ASN A 203 -9.07 -9.49 2.28
N MET A 204 -10.03 -8.74 1.71
CA MET A 204 -11.45 -8.91 2.02
C MET A 204 -11.94 -10.29 1.58
N TRP A 205 -11.59 -10.70 0.36
CA TRP A 205 -11.91 -12.02 -0.17
C TRP A 205 -11.41 -13.15 0.72
N ASN A 206 -10.14 -13.09 1.16
CA ASN A 206 -9.60 -14.07 2.12
C ASN A 206 -10.28 -14.02 3.49
N ARG A 207 -10.68 -12.84 3.96
CA ARG A 207 -11.42 -12.69 5.22
C ARG A 207 -12.78 -13.36 5.16
N GLU A 208 -13.49 -13.24 4.04
CA GLU A 208 -14.75 -13.95 3.81
C GLU A 208 -14.53 -15.46 3.77
N TRP A 209 -13.48 -15.95 3.09
CA TRP A 209 -13.13 -17.37 3.13
C TRP A 209 -12.86 -17.88 4.56
N ILE A 210 -12.07 -17.16 5.37
CA ILE A 210 -11.83 -17.53 6.78
C ILE A 210 -13.12 -17.51 7.61
N ARG A 211 -14.10 -16.68 7.22
CA ARG A 211 -15.43 -16.70 7.83
C ARG A 211 -16.17 -17.99 7.46
N VAL A 212 -16.29 -18.28 6.16
CA VAL A 212 -16.90 -19.49 5.59
C VAL A 212 -16.28 -20.78 6.14
N ASP A 213 -14.96 -20.88 6.17
CA ASP A 213 -14.24 -22.05 6.68
C ASP A 213 -14.51 -22.28 8.17
N ARG A 214 -14.66 -21.22 8.96
CA ARG A 214 -15.07 -21.34 10.37
C ARG A 214 -16.51 -21.81 10.50
N TYR A 215 -17.45 -21.26 9.71
CA TYR A 215 -18.84 -21.75 9.72
C TYR A 215 -18.93 -23.25 9.43
N ARG A 216 -18.19 -23.73 8.42
CA ARG A 216 -18.18 -25.15 8.03
C ARG A 216 -17.66 -26.08 9.13
N LYS A 217 -16.81 -25.58 10.03
CA LYS A 217 -16.20 -26.37 11.12
C LYS A 217 -17.04 -26.38 12.40
N THR A 218 -18.04 -25.52 12.52
CA THR A 218 -18.83 -25.38 13.76
C THR A 218 -20.18 -26.12 13.76
N GLU A 219 -20.63 -26.71 12.65
CA GLU A 219 -21.82 -27.59 12.45
C GLU A 219 -23.19 -27.19 13.08
N ASP A 220 -23.30 -26.17 13.92
CA ASP A 220 -24.55 -25.74 14.57
C ASP A 220 -25.45 -24.98 13.58
N LYS A 221 -26.56 -25.61 13.20
CA LYS A 221 -27.55 -25.08 12.26
C LYS A 221 -28.65 -24.21 12.90
N GLU A 222 -28.74 -24.10 14.22
CA GLU A 222 -29.96 -23.56 14.87
C GLU A 222 -29.83 -22.25 15.66
N ASN A 223 -28.66 -21.64 15.79
CA ASN A 223 -28.57 -20.38 16.55
C ASN A 223 -27.83 -19.29 15.78
N ALA A 224 -28.54 -18.18 15.54
CA ALA A 224 -28.02 -16.93 15.00
C ALA A 224 -26.66 -16.59 15.65
N PHE A 225 -25.60 -16.69 14.85
CA PHE A 225 -24.23 -16.63 15.36
C PHE A 225 -23.83 -15.23 15.77
N VAL A 226 -23.53 -15.07 17.05
CA VAL A 226 -22.69 -14.00 17.58
C VAL A 226 -21.25 -14.20 17.06
N PHE A 227 -20.87 -13.48 16.01
CA PHE A 227 -19.47 -13.25 15.68
C PHE A 227 -18.84 -12.46 16.83
N LYS A 228 -17.98 -13.11 17.62
CA LYS A 228 -16.96 -12.37 18.35
C LYS A 228 -15.97 -11.83 17.31
N THR A 229 -16.25 -10.66 16.76
CA THR A 229 -15.23 -9.92 16.00
C THR A 229 -14.23 -9.36 17.00
N TRP A 230 -13.17 -10.13 17.24
CA TRP A 230 -12.03 -9.81 18.13
C TRP A 230 -11.14 -8.66 17.62
N VAL A 231 -11.66 -7.78 16.76
CA VAL A 231 -10.89 -6.64 16.23
C VAL A 231 -11.76 -5.39 16.28
N THR A 232 -11.47 -4.56 17.26
CA THR A 232 -12.12 -3.27 17.49
C THR A 232 -11.61 -2.22 16.49
N PRO A 233 -12.42 -1.19 16.16
CA PRO A 233 -11.97 -0.09 15.30
C PRO A 233 -10.69 0.61 15.81
N GLY A 234 -10.50 0.66 17.14
CA GLY A 234 -9.32 1.23 17.78
C GLY A 234 -8.05 0.43 17.50
N GLU A 235 -8.11 -0.91 17.54
CA GLU A 235 -7.00 -1.80 17.19
C GLU A 235 -6.59 -1.67 15.71
N ILE A 236 -7.57 -1.53 14.81
CA ILE A 236 -7.32 -1.28 13.37
C ILE A 236 -6.60 0.06 13.18
N TRP A 237 -7.05 1.11 13.89
CA TRP A 237 -6.45 2.43 13.77
C TRP A 237 -5.04 2.49 14.36
N ALA A 238 -4.83 1.85 15.51
CA ALA A 238 -3.51 1.71 16.12
C ALA A 238 -2.53 1.01 15.16
N ARG A 239 -2.95 -0.09 14.51
CA ARG A 239 -2.14 -0.76 13.49
C ARG A 239 -1.79 0.15 12.31
N LYS A 240 -2.77 0.89 11.78
CA LYS A 240 -2.51 1.86 10.69
C LYS A 240 -1.47 2.89 11.10
N MET A 241 -1.58 3.44 12.31
CA MET A 241 -0.61 4.42 12.80
C MET A 241 0.79 3.83 12.95
N LEU A 242 0.89 2.57 13.39
CA LEU A 242 2.19 1.90 13.52
C LEU A 242 2.82 1.57 12.17
N ILE A 243 2.02 1.14 11.18
CA ILE A 243 2.48 0.97 9.79
C ILE A 243 3.01 2.31 9.25
N ILE A 244 2.27 3.40 9.47
CA ILE A 244 2.67 4.73 9.04
C ILE A 244 3.95 5.17 9.77
N ALA A 245 4.12 4.87 11.06
CA ALA A 245 5.34 5.15 11.81
C ALA A 245 6.55 4.41 11.22
N GLY A 246 6.40 3.13 10.87
CA GLY A 246 7.45 2.34 10.18
C GLY A 246 7.85 2.97 8.84
N TRP A 247 6.87 3.42 8.04
CA TRP A 247 7.15 4.16 6.81
C TRP A 247 7.92 5.46 7.05
N PHE A 248 7.52 6.26 8.03
CA PHE A 248 8.23 7.49 8.35
C PHE A 248 9.64 7.21 8.86
N ALA A 249 9.89 6.10 9.56
CA ALA A 249 11.26 5.70 9.92
C ALA A 249 12.10 5.40 8.67
N ILE A 250 11.57 4.66 7.69
CA ILE A 250 12.27 4.39 6.41
C ILE A 250 12.54 5.69 5.63
N ILE A 251 11.57 6.62 5.62
CA ILE A 251 11.74 7.94 4.98
C ILE A 251 12.82 8.76 5.71
N THR A 252 12.81 8.79 7.04
CA THR A 252 13.84 9.48 7.83
C THR A 252 15.23 8.89 7.56
N ALA A 253 15.34 7.56 7.47
CA ALA A 253 16.59 6.91 7.07
C ALA A 253 17.03 7.33 5.65
N SER A 254 16.09 7.49 4.72
CA SER A 254 16.37 7.96 3.36
C SER A 254 16.86 9.42 3.34
N VAL A 255 16.32 10.29 4.20
CA VAL A 255 16.82 11.66 4.38
C VAL A 255 18.26 11.64 4.89
N PHE A 256 18.59 10.75 5.83
CA PHE A 256 19.94 10.61 6.35
C PHE A 256 20.89 10.12 5.26
N GLN A 257 20.46 9.14 4.45
CA GLN A 257 21.24 8.65 3.31
C GLN A 257 21.52 9.75 2.27
N LEU A 258 20.53 10.57 1.90
CA LEU A 258 20.74 11.69 0.98
C LEU A 258 21.71 12.70 1.57
N THR A 259 21.52 13.05 2.84
CA THR A 259 22.41 13.98 3.55
C THR A 259 23.84 13.44 3.58
N ASP A 260 24.00 12.15 3.81
CA ASP A 260 25.30 11.49 3.85
C ASP A 260 26.02 11.53 2.50
N VAL A 261 25.31 11.27 1.41
CA VAL A 261 25.87 11.32 0.05
C VAL A 261 26.34 12.73 -0.32
N PHE A 262 25.56 13.77 0.00
CA PHE A 262 25.87 15.14 -0.46
C PHE A 262 26.75 15.95 0.49
N PHE A 263 26.72 15.65 1.79
CA PHE A 263 27.44 16.41 2.81
C PHE A 263 28.56 15.60 3.48
N ASN A 264 28.81 14.36 3.04
CA ASN A 264 29.84 13.45 3.57
C ASN A 264 29.83 13.40 5.10
N THR A 265 28.69 12.96 5.64
CA THR A 265 28.40 13.00 7.08
C THR A 265 28.86 11.75 7.81
N GLN A 266 28.65 11.70 9.13
CA GLN A 266 28.93 10.52 9.95
C GLN A 266 27.67 9.70 10.25
N TYR A 267 26.64 9.76 9.40
CA TYR A 267 25.38 9.03 9.60
C TYR A 267 25.44 7.53 9.33
N THR A 268 26.63 7.00 9.03
CA THR A 268 26.82 5.68 8.44
C THR A 268 26.10 4.58 9.22
N THR A 269 26.25 4.52 10.54
CA THR A 269 25.59 3.50 11.37
C THR A 269 24.11 3.81 11.63
N MET A 270 23.79 5.08 11.88
CA MET A 270 22.46 5.50 12.32
C MET A 270 21.40 5.31 11.23
N LYS A 271 21.72 5.62 9.98
CA LYS A 271 20.78 5.48 8.86
C LYS A 271 20.35 4.01 8.67
N TYR A 272 21.27 3.06 8.79
CA TYR A 272 20.95 1.62 8.67
C TYR A 272 20.20 1.09 9.88
N LEU A 273 20.50 1.59 11.09
CA LEU A 273 19.76 1.24 12.30
C LEU A 273 18.29 1.69 12.21
N ILE A 274 18.04 2.94 11.79
CA ILE A 274 16.68 3.45 11.59
C ILE A 274 15.96 2.67 10.47
N LEU A 275 16.67 2.35 9.37
CA LEU A 275 16.10 1.57 8.26
C LEU A 275 15.68 0.15 8.70
N ALA A 276 16.58 -0.58 9.35
CA ALA A 276 16.33 -1.93 9.84
C ALA A 276 15.17 -1.95 10.85
N PHE A 277 15.15 -0.98 11.77
CA PHE A 277 14.04 -0.82 12.71
C PHE A 277 12.73 -0.47 11.99
N GLY A 278 12.77 0.42 10.99
CA GLY A 278 11.60 0.78 10.18
C GLY A 278 10.99 -0.44 9.49
N TYR A 279 11.81 -1.31 8.92
CA TYR A 279 11.35 -2.60 8.36
C TYR A 279 10.75 -3.52 9.41
N PHE A 280 11.39 -3.65 10.57
CA PHE A 280 10.88 -4.48 11.67
C PHE A 280 9.51 -4.01 12.14
N VAL A 281 9.32 -2.70 12.36
CA VAL A 281 8.03 -2.13 12.76
C VAL A 281 6.98 -2.29 11.66
N PHE A 282 7.36 -2.01 10.40
CA PHE A 282 6.45 -2.13 9.27
C PHE A 282 5.95 -3.57 9.09
N LEU A 283 6.86 -4.54 8.96
CA LEU A 283 6.51 -5.96 8.77
C LEU A 283 5.82 -6.52 10.02
N GLY A 284 6.33 -6.20 11.21
CA GLY A 284 5.76 -6.60 12.48
C GLY A 284 4.31 -6.13 12.64
N ALA A 285 3.98 -4.91 12.21
CA ALA A 285 2.60 -4.41 12.28
C ALA A 285 1.61 -5.17 11.38
N TYR A 286 2.07 -5.80 10.29
CA TYR A 286 1.24 -6.69 9.45
C TYR A 286 1.10 -8.09 10.06
N ALA A 287 2.15 -8.61 10.68
CA ALA A 287 2.19 -9.97 11.23
C ALA A 287 1.59 -10.10 12.64
N MET A 288 1.59 -9.02 13.44
CA MET A 288 1.18 -9.10 14.85
C MET A 288 -0.31 -9.48 14.99
N PRO A 289 -0.66 -10.39 15.92
CA PRO A 289 -2.05 -10.72 16.22
C PRO A 289 -2.80 -9.56 16.90
N TYR A 290 -4.10 -9.73 17.15
CA TYR A 290 -4.90 -8.77 17.94
C TYR A 290 -5.08 -9.31 19.37
N ASN A 291 -4.02 -9.23 20.18
CA ASN A 291 -4.01 -9.80 21.53
C ASN A 291 -3.18 -8.98 22.53
N LYS A 292 -3.26 -9.34 23.82
CA LYS A 292 -2.49 -8.67 24.88
C LYS A 292 -0.98 -8.71 24.65
N ILE A 293 -0.45 -9.77 24.04
CA ILE A 293 0.99 -9.93 23.72
C ILE A 293 1.45 -8.83 22.75
N SER A 294 0.58 -8.42 21.84
CA SER A 294 0.89 -7.37 20.87
C SER A 294 1.17 -6.03 21.55
N LEU A 295 0.68 -5.78 22.77
CA LEU A 295 0.97 -4.56 23.53
C LEU A 295 2.48 -4.38 23.76
N ILE A 296 3.23 -5.47 23.95
CA ILE A 296 4.70 -5.45 24.07
C ILE A 296 5.30 -4.85 22.79
N PHE A 297 4.89 -5.33 21.61
CA PHE A 297 5.40 -4.83 20.34
C PHE A 297 5.17 -3.33 20.14
N TYR A 298 3.98 -2.81 20.48
CA TYR A 298 3.68 -1.38 20.35
C TYR A 298 4.52 -0.52 21.31
N TRP A 299 4.66 -0.92 22.57
CA TRP A 299 5.44 -0.17 23.55
C TRP A 299 6.95 -0.29 23.32
N THR A 300 7.46 -1.45 22.95
CA THR A 300 8.87 -1.62 22.57
C THR A 300 9.21 -0.75 21.34
N SER A 301 8.32 -0.72 20.33
CA SER A 301 8.53 0.13 19.15
C SER A 301 8.58 1.62 19.51
N GLN A 302 7.65 2.07 20.37
CA GLN A 302 7.62 3.45 20.84
C GLN A 302 8.86 3.79 21.69
N THR A 303 9.27 2.91 22.60
CA THR A 303 10.40 3.11 23.50
C THR A 303 11.70 3.21 22.71
N PHE A 304 11.89 2.34 21.72
CA PHE A 304 13.07 2.38 20.85
C PHE A 304 13.17 3.71 20.09
N LEU A 305 12.05 4.17 19.49
CA LEU A 305 12.01 5.47 18.81
C LEU A 305 12.22 6.65 19.76
N LEU A 306 11.76 6.54 21.01
CA LEU A 306 11.99 7.55 22.04
C LEU A 306 13.47 7.65 22.38
N VAL A 307 14.16 6.52 22.59
CA VAL A 307 15.61 6.50 22.87
C VAL A 307 16.40 7.11 21.72
N LEU A 308 16.07 6.75 20.47
CA LEU A 308 16.71 7.35 19.29
C LEU A 308 16.43 8.85 19.16
N MET A 309 15.22 9.29 19.47
CA MET A 309 14.86 10.70 19.45
C MET A 309 15.59 11.49 20.53
N ILE A 310 15.71 10.96 21.76
CA ILE A 310 16.50 11.57 22.83
C ILE A 310 17.97 11.70 22.42
N TYR A 311 18.55 10.62 21.89
CA TYR A 311 19.91 10.65 21.35
C TYR A 311 20.07 11.73 20.25
N GLY A 312 19.11 11.81 19.33
CA GLY A 312 19.08 12.85 18.30
C GLY A 312 19.00 14.27 18.87
N PHE A 313 18.20 14.49 19.92
CA PHE A 313 18.12 15.79 20.60
C PHE A 313 19.42 16.18 21.28
N VAL A 314 20.09 15.24 21.94
CA VAL A 314 21.42 15.48 22.54
C VAL A 314 22.41 15.93 21.47
N LEU A 315 22.45 15.24 20.32
CA LEU A 315 23.33 15.64 19.21
C LEU A 315 23.00 17.04 18.67
N VAL A 316 21.72 17.36 18.53
CA VAL A 316 21.29 18.69 18.06
C VAL A 316 21.67 19.78 19.05
N GLN A 317 21.43 19.54 20.34
CA GLN A 317 21.69 20.50 21.40
C GLN A 317 23.19 20.77 21.58
N ASP A 318 24.02 19.73 21.54
CA ASP A 318 25.42 19.85 21.92
C ASP A 318 26.35 20.16 20.73
N TYR A 319 25.95 19.81 19.50
CA TYR A 319 26.87 19.85 18.35
C TYR A 319 26.36 20.59 17.11
N ALA A 320 25.04 20.69 16.88
CA ALA A 320 24.51 21.21 15.62
C ALA A 320 24.81 22.70 15.37
N TRP A 321 24.80 23.52 16.43
CA TRP A 321 25.03 24.96 16.36
C TRP A 321 26.51 25.35 16.48
N VAL A 322 27.36 24.43 16.93
CA VAL A 322 28.80 24.68 17.22
C VAL A 322 29.58 25.03 15.96
N SER A 323 29.18 24.50 14.80
CA SER A 323 29.81 24.82 13.52
C SER A 323 28.78 24.74 12.39
N PRO A 324 28.86 25.62 11.37
CA PRO A 324 28.07 25.48 10.14
C PRO A 324 28.21 24.10 9.47
N LYS A 325 29.37 23.44 9.64
CA LYS A 325 29.62 22.09 9.13
C LYS A 325 28.82 21.00 9.85
N ASN A 326 28.31 21.26 11.05
CA ASN A 326 27.50 20.32 11.84
C ASN A 326 25.99 20.56 11.69
N ALA A 327 25.56 21.53 10.88
CA ALA A 327 24.15 21.85 10.67
C ALA A 327 23.34 20.64 10.14
N TYR A 328 23.99 19.67 9.49
CA TYR A 328 23.33 18.44 9.05
C TYR A 328 22.68 17.66 10.21
N MET A 329 23.17 17.82 11.44
CA MET A 329 22.63 17.19 12.66
C MET A 329 21.18 17.59 12.96
N TYR A 330 20.69 18.72 12.45
CA TYR A 330 19.25 19.06 12.54
C TYR A 330 18.34 18.03 11.85
N ALA A 331 18.85 17.19 10.96
CA ALA A 331 18.10 16.08 10.38
C ALA A 331 17.56 15.11 11.43
N TYR A 332 18.19 14.99 12.61
CA TYR A 332 17.69 14.18 13.73
C TYR A 332 16.30 14.60 14.22
N LEU A 333 15.88 15.84 14.02
CA LEU A 333 14.53 16.30 14.36
C LEU A 333 13.44 15.57 13.57
N ALA A 334 13.78 14.99 12.41
CA ALA A 334 12.84 14.17 11.64
C ALA A 334 12.38 12.90 12.40
N LEU A 335 13.08 12.48 13.47
CA LEU A 335 12.67 11.35 14.32
C LEU A 335 11.42 11.63 15.18
N ILE A 336 11.05 12.90 15.36
CA ILE A 336 9.84 13.29 16.11
C ILE A 336 8.58 12.69 15.47
N LEU A 337 8.51 12.68 14.14
CA LEU A 337 7.34 12.17 13.40
C LEU A 337 7.09 10.67 13.61
N PRO A 338 8.03 9.75 13.33
CA PRO A 338 7.82 8.33 13.58
C PRO A 338 7.57 8.03 15.06
N TRP A 339 8.27 8.72 15.98
CA TRP A 339 8.03 8.57 17.42
C TRP A 339 6.60 8.94 17.81
N TRP A 340 6.12 10.12 17.42
CA TRP A 340 4.79 10.63 17.78
C TRP A 340 3.66 9.71 17.29
N LEU A 341 3.81 9.18 16.08
CA LEU A 341 2.86 8.22 15.51
C LEU A 341 2.88 6.89 16.26
N SER A 342 4.07 6.38 16.60
CA SER A 342 4.22 5.17 17.40
C SER A 342 3.63 5.33 18.80
N PHE A 343 3.81 6.50 19.43
CA PHE A 343 3.23 6.81 20.74
C PHE A 343 1.71 6.85 20.71
N LYS A 344 1.12 7.53 19.71
CA LYS A 344 -0.32 7.51 19.49
C LYS A 344 -0.86 6.10 19.24
N ALA A 345 -0.13 5.28 18.49
CA ALA A 345 -0.50 3.90 18.23
C ALA A 345 -0.51 3.08 19.53
N ALA A 346 0.55 3.16 20.35
CA ALA A 346 0.69 2.43 21.60
C ALA A 346 -0.38 2.82 22.63
N ILE A 347 -0.61 4.13 22.83
CA ILE A 347 -1.69 4.64 23.67
C ILE A 347 -3.03 4.07 23.21
N ARG A 348 -3.37 4.25 21.92
CA ARG A 348 -4.69 3.83 21.43
C ARG A 348 -4.89 2.33 21.55
N TYR A 349 -3.87 1.52 21.25
CA TYR A 349 -3.95 0.07 21.42
C TYR A 349 -4.21 -0.30 22.90
N THR A 350 -3.52 0.36 23.83
CA THR A 350 -3.69 0.16 25.28
C THR A 350 -5.11 0.50 25.74
N TRP A 351 -5.65 1.66 25.36
CA TRP A 351 -7.02 2.05 25.69
C TRP A 351 -8.05 1.10 25.08
N THR A 352 -7.83 0.67 23.84
CA THR A 352 -8.77 -0.21 23.17
C THR A 352 -8.81 -1.62 23.78
N LEU A 353 -7.68 -2.09 24.34
CA LEU A 353 -7.65 -3.32 25.13
C LEU A 353 -8.34 -3.18 26.49
N LYS A 354 -8.29 -1.99 27.09
CA LYS A 354 -8.93 -1.67 28.37
C LYS A 354 -10.45 -1.55 28.23
N ASP A 355 -10.92 -0.94 27.15
CA ASP A 355 -12.33 -0.64 26.87
C ASP A 355 -13.03 -1.75 26.06
N ARG A 356 -12.59 -3.02 26.19
CA ARG A 356 -13.13 -4.14 25.39
C ARG A 356 -14.60 -4.38 25.70
N GLU A 357 -15.49 -3.70 24.98
CA GLU A 357 -16.86 -4.14 24.76
C GLU A 357 -16.83 -5.31 23.76
N GLU A 358 -17.43 -6.45 24.12
CA GLU A 358 -17.61 -7.57 23.20
C GLU A 358 -18.54 -7.15 22.06
N ILE A 359 -17.97 -6.83 20.90
CA ILE A 359 -18.77 -6.62 19.68
C ILE A 359 -19.22 -7.98 19.18
N LYS A 360 -20.45 -8.34 19.58
CA LYS A 360 -21.22 -9.47 19.07
C LYS A 360 -21.83 -9.08 17.72
N ALA A 361 -21.18 -9.39 16.61
CA ALA A 361 -21.76 -9.21 15.29
C ALA A 361 -22.67 -10.41 14.99
N ILE A 362 -23.99 -10.25 15.02
CA ILE A 362 -24.88 -11.33 14.61
C ILE A 362 -24.91 -11.35 13.07
N VAL A 363 -24.39 -12.40 12.44
CA VAL A 363 -24.62 -12.59 10.99
C VAL A 363 -25.82 -13.51 10.86
N LEU A 364 -26.98 -12.90 10.58
CA LEU A 364 -28.12 -13.62 10.04
C LEU A 364 -27.74 -14.05 8.62
N ASN A 365 -27.86 -15.35 8.29
CA ASN A 365 -28.02 -15.71 6.89
C ASN A 365 -29.24 -14.93 6.41
N MET A 366 -29.04 -13.96 5.52
CA MET A 366 -30.19 -13.20 4.99
C MET A 366 -30.98 -14.01 3.96
N PHE A 367 -30.38 -15.08 3.42
CA PHE A 367 -30.98 -15.90 2.36
C PHE A 367 -30.65 -17.38 2.60
N GLU A 368 -31.68 -18.20 2.69
CA GLU A 368 -31.63 -19.65 2.83
C GLU A 368 -31.64 -20.36 1.47
N THR A 369 -32.06 -19.67 0.40
CA THR A 369 -32.14 -20.21 -0.97
C THR A 369 -31.63 -19.22 -2.05
N GLU A 370 -31.32 -19.74 -3.24
CA GLU A 370 -30.89 -18.95 -4.40
C GLU A 370 -32.01 -17.99 -4.86
N ASP A 371 -33.27 -18.42 -4.75
CA ASP A 371 -34.47 -17.63 -5.07
C ASP A 371 -34.63 -16.41 -4.15
N GLU A 372 -34.33 -16.53 -2.85
CA GLU A 372 -34.39 -15.41 -1.92
C GLU A 372 -33.32 -14.35 -2.20
N PHE A 373 -32.16 -14.77 -2.71
CA PHE A 373 -31.12 -13.85 -3.16
C PHE A 373 -31.52 -13.11 -4.45
N GLU A 374 -32.18 -13.81 -5.39
CA GLU A 374 -32.73 -13.18 -6.60
C GLU A 374 -33.81 -12.15 -6.26
N GLN A 375 -34.75 -12.48 -5.36
CA GLN A 375 -35.77 -11.54 -4.90
C GLN A 375 -35.19 -10.29 -4.23
N TYR A 376 -34.12 -10.44 -3.45
CA TYR A 376 -33.42 -9.30 -2.87
C TYR A 376 -32.76 -8.41 -3.92
N LEU A 377 -32.16 -9.00 -4.96
CA LEU A 377 -31.57 -8.24 -6.07
C LEU A 377 -32.64 -7.45 -6.83
N ASP A 378 -33.81 -8.04 -7.05
CA ASP A 378 -34.94 -7.37 -7.70
C ASP A 378 -35.46 -6.19 -6.86
N GLN A 379 -35.68 -6.40 -5.56
CA GLN A 379 -36.09 -5.33 -4.64
C GLN A 379 -35.06 -4.20 -4.56
N LYS A 380 -33.76 -4.52 -4.60
CA LYS A 380 -32.69 -3.53 -4.61
C LYS A 380 -32.66 -2.72 -5.92
N ASN A 381 -32.96 -3.37 -7.05
CA ASN A 381 -33.06 -2.70 -8.35
C ASN A 381 -34.27 -1.78 -8.40
N GLU A 382 -35.42 -2.21 -7.87
CA GLU A 382 -36.63 -1.40 -7.75
C GLU A 382 -36.41 -0.17 -6.86
N GLN A 383 -35.83 -0.35 -5.68
CA GLN A 383 -35.52 0.78 -4.78
C GLN A 383 -34.53 1.78 -5.38
N GLN A 384 -33.56 1.31 -6.20
CA GLN A 384 -32.65 2.21 -6.91
C GLN A 384 -33.31 2.94 -8.07
N ALA A 385 -34.25 2.29 -8.76
CA ALA A 385 -35.05 2.92 -9.81
C ALA A 385 -35.98 3.99 -9.23
N GLU A 386 -36.67 3.69 -8.13
CA GLU A 386 -37.51 4.66 -7.41
C GLU A 386 -36.70 5.85 -6.91
N ALA A 387 -35.55 5.60 -6.28
CA ALA A 387 -34.66 6.65 -5.80
C ALA A 387 -34.09 7.55 -6.93
N ALA A 388 -33.93 7.01 -8.15
CA ALA A 388 -33.51 7.77 -9.32
C ALA A 388 -34.64 8.62 -9.91
N THR A 389 -35.91 8.25 -9.70
CA THR A 389 -37.09 9.02 -10.13
C THR A 389 -37.55 10.10 -9.15
N THR A 390 -37.11 10.03 -7.88
CA THR A 390 -37.44 11.03 -6.84
C THR A 390 -36.43 12.18 -6.68
N ILE A 391 -35.62 12.48 -7.70
CA ILE A 391 -34.75 13.68 -7.73
C ILE A 391 -35.36 14.74 -8.64
#